data_AF-A2XJF3-F1
#
_entry.id   AF-A2XJF3-F1
#
_cell.length_a   1.000
_cell.length_b   1.000
_cell.length_c   1.000
_cell.angle_alpha   90.00
_cell.angle_beta   90.00
_cell.angle_gamma   90.00
#
_symmetry.space_group_name_H-M   'P 1'
#
loop_
_entity.id
_entity.type
_entity.pdbx_description
1 polymer ?
#
loop_
_entity_poly.entity_id
_entity_poly.type
_entity_poly.pdbx_seq_one_letter_code
_entity_poly.pdbx_strand_id
1 'polypeptide(L)'
;MAGLNPEDLTANDLNAAVYRYLLESGFVYTAFNFYHESHLDIHDIEIKKIPQGTLIRVVLKGLEHIEFQANADVADDENFHHFIALDLLTKDVGELKMQITGRANPDFVETAKEKKNDAVKTVEPHGSDYAEDAIPRRMQPK
;
A
#
# COMPACT_ATOMS: atom_id res chain seq x y z
N MET A 1 13.35 -32.50 -1.35
CA MET A 1 12.44 -31.63 -0.57
C MET A 1 13.30 -30.55 0.03
N ALA A 2 13.21 -29.31 -0.46
CA ALA A 2 13.99 -28.21 0.10
C ALA A 2 13.45 -27.95 1.52
N GLY A 3 14.23 -28.32 2.53
CA GLY A 3 13.91 -27.98 3.91
C GLY A 3 13.99 -26.46 4.05
N LEU A 4 12.93 -25.84 4.56
CA LEU A 4 12.92 -24.44 4.96
C LEU A 4 14.12 -24.16 5.86
N ASN A 5 14.86 -23.08 5.62
CA ASN A 5 15.96 -22.74 6.51
C ASN A 5 15.37 -22.32 7.86
N PRO A 6 15.99 -22.69 8.99
CA PRO A 6 15.52 -22.30 10.31
C PRO A 6 15.50 -20.77 10.55
N GLU A 7 16.01 -19.99 9.60
CA GLU A 7 16.02 -18.52 9.63
C GLU A 7 14.84 -17.87 8.88
N ASP A 8 14.05 -18.65 8.14
CA ASP A 8 12.94 -18.14 7.35
C ASP A 8 11.70 -17.92 8.24
N LEU A 9 11.10 -16.74 8.16
CA LEU A 9 9.84 -16.44 8.85
C LEU A 9 8.74 -17.41 8.36
N THR A 10 8.17 -18.20 9.27
CA THR A 10 7.08 -19.12 8.92
C THR A 10 5.70 -18.46 9.09
N ALA A 11 4.68 -19.06 8.45
CA ALA A 11 3.30 -18.63 8.67
C ALA A 11 2.89 -18.73 10.15
N ASN A 12 3.42 -19.71 10.87
CA ASN A 12 3.17 -19.93 12.29
C ASN A 12 3.75 -18.81 13.15
N ASP A 13 4.96 -18.35 12.85
CA ASP A 13 5.60 -17.23 13.54
C ASP A 13 4.80 -15.94 13.33
N LEU A 14 4.37 -15.68 12.09
CA LEU A 14 3.55 -14.53 11.75
C LEU A 14 2.18 -14.60 12.44
N ASN A 15 1.51 -15.76 12.40
CA ASN A 15 0.23 -15.96 13.07
C ASN A 15 0.34 -15.72 14.58
N ALA A 16 1.40 -16.20 15.22
CA ALA A 16 1.62 -15.97 16.64
C ALA A 16 1.81 -14.48 16.96
N ALA A 17 2.52 -13.73 16.11
CA ALA A 17 2.66 -12.27 16.24
C ALA A 17 1.33 -11.52 16.02
N VAL A 18 0.52 -11.95 15.05
CA VAL A 18 -0.83 -11.42 14.79
C VAL A 18 -1.76 -11.69 15.98
N TYR A 19 -1.84 -12.92 16.46
CA TYR A 19 -2.62 -13.28 17.63
C TYR A 19 -2.22 -12.45 18.85
N ARG A 20 -0.91 -12.28 19.08
CA ARG A 20 -0.38 -11.46 20.16
C ARG A 20 -0.81 -9.99 20.04
N TYR A 21 -0.77 -9.41 18.84
CA TYR A 21 -1.29 -8.07 18.57
C TYR A 21 -2.79 -7.93 18.84
N LEU A 22 -3.59 -8.93 18.44
CA LEU A 22 -5.05 -8.93 18.68
C LEU A 22 -5.37 -8.91 20.17
N LEU A 23 -4.66 -9.71 20.97
CA LEU A 23 -4.80 -9.71 22.43
C LEU A 23 -4.43 -8.35 23.04
N GLU A 24 -3.29 -7.79 22.63
CA GLU A 24 -2.78 -6.52 23.15
C GLU A 24 -3.67 -5.32 22.81
N SER A 25 -4.33 -5.39 21.66
CA SER A 25 -5.26 -4.36 21.19
C SER A 25 -6.68 -4.51 21.75
N GLY A 26 -6.96 -5.58 22.50
CA GLY A 26 -8.27 -5.84 23.10
C GLY A 26 -9.30 -6.45 22.14
N PHE A 27 -8.89 -6.99 21.00
CA PHE A 27 -9.78 -7.68 20.05
C PHE A 27 -10.07 -9.13 20.51
N VAL A 28 -10.63 -9.29 21.72
CA VAL A 28 -10.71 -10.58 22.41
C VAL A 28 -11.44 -11.66 21.60
N TYR A 29 -12.60 -11.35 21.02
CA TYR A 29 -13.37 -12.32 20.22
C TYR A 29 -12.67 -12.68 18.91
N THR A 30 -12.04 -11.71 18.26
CA THR A 30 -11.25 -11.94 17.04
C THR A 30 -10.02 -12.78 17.34
N ALA A 31 -9.32 -12.49 18.44
CA ALA A 31 -8.17 -13.27 18.89
C ALA A 31 -8.56 -14.72 19.15
N PHE A 32 -9.70 -14.96 19.82
CA PHE A 32 -10.21 -16.31 20.08
C PHE A 32 -10.47 -17.09 18.79
N ASN A 33 -11.22 -16.51 17.83
CA ASN A 33 -11.49 -17.19 16.56
C ASN A 33 -10.20 -17.41 15.77
N PHE A 34 -9.36 -16.38 15.66
CA PHE A 34 -8.10 -16.44 14.94
C PHE A 34 -7.17 -17.52 15.51
N TYR A 35 -7.10 -17.67 16.84
CA TYR A 35 -6.27 -18.69 17.50
C TYR A 35 -6.59 -20.11 17.01
N HIS A 36 -7.88 -20.44 16.87
CA HIS A 36 -8.32 -21.75 16.38
C HIS A 36 -8.27 -21.85 14.85
N GLU A 37 -8.66 -20.82 14.11
CA GLU A 37 -8.61 -20.81 12.63
C GLU A 37 -7.17 -20.90 12.09
N SER A 38 -6.19 -20.35 12.83
CA SER A 38 -4.77 -20.43 12.49
C SER A 38 -4.06 -21.65 13.07
N HIS A 39 -4.78 -22.56 13.73
CA HIS A 39 -4.27 -23.78 14.38
C HIS A 39 -3.13 -23.55 15.39
N LEU A 40 -3.11 -22.38 16.04
CA LEU A 40 -2.13 -22.06 17.09
C LEU A 40 -2.35 -22.87 18.38
N ASP A 41 -3.46 -23.59 18.49
CA ASP A 41 -3.77 -24.55 19.54
C ASP A 41 -3.05 -25.89 19.37
N ILE A 42 -2.71 -26.25 18.14
CA ILE A 42 -2.04 -27.51 17.81
C ILE A 42 -0.52 -27.29 17.70
N HIS A 43 -0.08 -26.08 17.33
CA HIS A 43 1.33 -25.74 17.21
C HIS A 43 1.94 -25.39 18.58
N ASP A 44 3.10 -25.99 18.90
CA ASP A 44 3.86 -25.73 20.13
C ASP A 44 4.64 -24.41 20.06
N ILE A 45 3.92 -23.30 19.83
CA ILE A 45 4.50 -21.97 19.86
C ILE A 45 4.29 -21.39 21.24
N GLU A 46 5.38 -21.09 21.93
CA GLU A 46 5.35 -20.38 23.20
C GLU A 46 4.99 -18.90 22.97
N ILE A 47 3.72 -18.60 22.69
CA ILE A 47 3.19 -17.24 22.47
C ILE A 47 3.56 -16.29 23.64
N LYS A 48 3.77 -16.84 24.84
CA LYS A 48 4.24 -16.09 26.02
C LYS A 48 5.66 -15.53 25.87
N LYS A 49 6.52 -16.17 25.06
CA LYS A 49 7.88 -15.69 24.76
C LYS A 49 7.88 -14.51 23.79
N ILE A 50 6.81 -14.30 23.02
CA ILE A 50 6.69 -13.16 22.11
C ILE A 50 6.47 -11.89 22.96
N PRO A 51 7.39 -10.91 22.92
CA PRO A 51 7.24 -9.66 23.67
C PRO A 51 6.05 -8.82 23.21
N GLN A 52 5.63 -7.90 24.07
CA GLN A 52 4.58 -6.96 23.73
C GLN A 52 4.99 -6.05 22.57
N GLY A 53 4.07 -5.81 21.63
CA GLY A 53 4.31 -4.93 20.48
C GLY A 53 5.25 -5.52 19.41
N THR A 54 5.52 -6.82 19.44
CA THR A 54 6.40 -7.48 18.45
C THR A 54 5.96 -7.23 17.02
N LEU A 55 4.68 -7.44 16.70
CA LEU A 55 4.16 -7.22 15.35
C LEU A 55 4.37 -5.77 14.89
N ILE A 56 4.01 -4.80 15.75
CA ILE A 56 4.18 -3.37 15.47
C ILE A 56 5.66 -3.06 15.21
N ARG A 57 6.57 -3.56 16.04
CA ARG A 57 8.01 -3.34 15.88
C ARG A 57 8.53 -3.91 14.56
N VAL A 58 8.13 -5.12 14.20
CA VAL A 58 8.52 -5.75 12.92
C VAL A 58 8.01 -4.93 11.73
N VAL A 59 6.74 -4.52 11.76
CA VAL A 59 6.16 -3.65 10.72
C VAL A 59 6.93 -2.33 10.61
N LEU A 60 7.20 -1.65 11.72
CA LEU A 60 7.97 -0.40 11.74
C LEU A 60 9.36 -0.59 11.14
N LYS A 61 10.07 -1.68 11.49
CA LYS A 61 11.38 -1.99 10.90
C LYS A 61 11.29 -2.32 9.41
N GLY A 62 10.21 -2.95 8.96
CA GLY A 62 9.93 -3.15 7.54
C GLY A 62 9.74 -1.82 6.80
N LEU A 63 8.99 -0.88 7.38
CA LEU A 63 8.80 0.46 6.79
C LEU A 63 10.12 1.25 6.74
N GLU A 64 10.90 1.24 7.82
CA GLU A 64 12.25 1.84 7.83
C GLU A 64 13.15 1.23 6.74
N HIS A 65 13.06 -0.07 6.50
CA HIS A 65 13.83 -0.74 5.46
C HIS A 65 13.42 -0.31 4.05
N ILE A 66 12.11 -0.18 3.79
CA ILE A 66 11.58 0.34 2.51
C ILE A 66 12.05 1.78 2.30
N GLU A 67 11.95 2.62 3.34
CA GLU A 67 12.43 4.01 3.31
C GLU A 67 13.93 4.10 2.99
N PHE A 68 14.74 3.25 3.63
CA PHE A 68 16.17 3.17 3.36
C PHE A 68 16.46 2.76 1.91
N GLN A 69 15.77 1.73 1.40
CA GLN A 69 15.93 1.28 0.01
C GLN A 69 15.57 2.38 -1.02
N ALA A 70 14.56 3.19 -0.72
CA ALA A 70 14.18 4.31 -1.58
C ALA A 70 15.27 5.40 -1.61
N ASN A 71 15.95 5.64 -0.49
CA ASN A 71 16.99 6.65 -0.37
C ASN A 71 18.37 6.20 -0.87
N ALA A 72 18.69 4.90 -0.80
CA ALA A 72 20.04 4.36 -1.00
C ALA A 72 20.74 4.72 -2.34
N ASP A 73 19.99 4.99 -3.40
CA ASP A 73 20.55 5.33 -4.73
C ASP A 73 20.40 6.82 -5.12
N VAL A 74 19.73 7.62 -4.28
CA VAL A 74 19.22 8.95 -4.67
C VAL A 74 19.64 10.06 -3.70
N ALA A 75 19.82 9.74 -2.42
CA ALA A 75 20.20 10.72 -1.41
C ALA A 75 21.70 10.64 -1.12
N ASP A 76 22.40 11.78 -1.14
CA ASP A 76 23.66 11.92 -0.40
C ASP A 76 23.35 11.84 1.11
N ASP A 77 24.34 11.44 1.93
CA ASP A 77 24.18 11.23 3.38
C ASP A 77 23.52 12.41 4.12
N GLU A 78 23.60 13.62 3.58
CA GLU A 78 23.03 14.85 4.15
C GLU A 78 21.56 15.12 3.76
N ASN A 79 20.98 14.40 2.80
CA ASN A 79 19.65 14.71 2.24
C ASN A 79 18.68 13.51 2.26
N PHE A 80 18.70 12.73 3.35
CA PHE A 80 17.78 11.61 3.54
C PHE A 80 16.32 12.09 3.58
N HIS A 81 15.48 11.50 2.72
CA HIS A 81 14.07 11.81 2.65
C HIS A 81 13.25 10.89 3.55
N HIS A 82 12.51 11.49 4.47
CA HIS A 82 11.54 10.80 5.31
C HIS A 82 10.14 10.81 4.69
N PHE A 83 9.52 9.64 4.69
CA PHE A 83 8.16 9.41 4.25
C PHE A 83 7.23 9.20 5.43
N ILE A 84 5.96 9.51 5.23
CA ILE A 84 4.92 9.11 6.19
C ILE A 84 4.62 7.62 6.06
N ALA A 85 4.19 6.97 7.14
CA ALA A 85 3.89 5.54 7.14
C ALA A 85 2.89 5.12 6.04
N LEU A 86 1.90 5.95 5.74
CA LEU A 86 0.92 5.66 4.69
C LEU A 86 1.56 5.58 3.31
N ASP A 87 2.55 6.43 3.01
CA ASP A 87 3.28 6.39 1.76
C ASP A 87 4.07 5.09 1.63
N LEU A 88 4.78 4.71 2.70
CA LEU A 88 5.56 3.47 2.75
C LEU A 88 4.69 2.21 2.68
N LEU A 89 3.42 2.30 3.08
CA LEU A 89 2.45 1.20 3.00
C LEU A 89 1.73 1.11 1.64
N THR A 90 1.75 2.17 0.83
CA THR A 90 0.92 2.26 -0.38
C THR A 90 1.70 2.37 -1.68
N LYS A 91 2.94 2.87 -1.62
CA LYS A 91 3.80 3.09 -2.80
C LYS A 91 4.90 2.04 -2.88
N ASP A 92 5.34 1.74 -4.09
CA ASP A 92 6.54 0.93 -4.30
C ASP A 92 7.83 1.77 -4.23
N VAL A 93 8.98 1.08 -4.13
CA VAL A 93 10.30 1.73 -3.99
C VAL A 93 10.63 2.64 -5.19
N GLY A 94 10.18 2.31 -6.39
CA GLY A 94 10.40 3.13 -7.59
C GLY A 94 9.60 4.42 -7.54
N GLU A 95 8.33 4.35 -7.14
CA GLU A 95 7.50 5.54 -6.92
C GLU A 95 8.09 6.45 -5.83
N LEU A 96 8.56 5.87 -4.72
CA LEU A 96 9.23 6.61 -3.65
C LEU A 96 10.50 7.30 -4.15
N LYS A 97 11.33 6.62 -4.97
CA LYS A 97 12.52 7.21 -5.62
C LYS A 97 12.18 8.37 -6.53
N MET A 98 11.10 8.27 -7.30
CA MET A 98 10.63 9.37 -8.16
C MET A 98 10.17 10.59 -7.35
N GLN A 99 9.63 10.40 -6.15
CA GLN A 99 9.25 11.53 -5.28
C GLN A 99 10.47 12.26 -4.72
N ILE A 100 11.56 11.55 -4.49
CA ILE A 100 12.84 12.14 -4.09
C ILE A 100 13.43 12.96 -5.26
N THR A 101 13.57 12.35 -6.44
CA THR A 101 14.16 13.03 -7.61
C THR A 101 13.29 14.14 -8.18
N GLY A 102 11.96 13.98 -8.16
CA GLY A 102 11.01 14.99 -8.63
C GLY A 102 10.96 16.25 -7.75
N ARG A 103 11.35 16.15 -6.47
CA ARG A 103 11.58 17.32 -5.61
C ARG A 103 12.92 17.99 -5.91
N ALA A 104 13.90 17.26 -6.43
CA ALA A 104 15.23 17.79 -6.77
C ALA A 104 15.26 18.57 -8.11
N ASN A 105 14.32 18.31 -9.04
CA ASN A 105 14.24 19.02 -10.33
C ASN A 105 12.88 19.73 -10.53
N PRO A 106 12.74 20.99 -10.06
CA PRO A 106 11.55 21.80 -10.38
C PRO A 106 11.46 22.24 -11.86
N ASP A 107 12.54 22.15 -12.65
CA ASP A 107 12.62 22.72 -14.01
C ASP A 107 12.03 21.86 -15.14
N PHE A 108 11.61 20.61 -14.89
CA PHE A 108 11.15 19.70 -15.96
C PHE A 108 9.63 19.53 -16.09
N VAL A 109 8.82 20.17 -15.24
CA VAL A 109 7.36 20.01 -15.25
C VAL A 109 6.66 20.94 -16.26
N GLU A 110 7.35 21.91 -16.85
CA GLU A 110 6.72 22.89 -17.75
C GLU A 110 6.52 22.40 -19.20
N THR A 111 7.26 21.38 -19.67
CA THR A 111 7.22 20.98 -21.09
C THR A 111 6.08 20.02 -21.47
N ALA A 112 5.26 19.55 -20.51
CA ALA A 112 4.15 18.64 -20.80
C ALA A 112 2.78 19.32 -21.02
N LYS A 113 2.66 20.64 -20.74
CA LYS A 113 1.37 21.36 -20.87
C LYS A 113 1.16 22.07 -22.21
N GLU A 114 2.19 22.28 -23.03
CA GLU A 114 2.06 23.11 -24.25
C GLU A 114 1.66 22.39 -25.54
N LYS A 115 1.59 21.06 -25.60
CA LYS A 115 1.29 20.34 -26.86
C LYS A 115 -0.19 20.10 -27.18
N LYS A 116 -1.15 20.71 -26.48
CA LYS A 116 -2.59 20.42 -26.70
C LYS A 116 -3.42 21.52 -27.39
N ASN A 117 -2.83 22.66 -27.79
CA ASN A 117 -3.62 23.80 -28.27
C ASN A 117 -3.56 24.08 -29.79
N ASP A 118 -2.74 23.39 -30.59
CA ASP A 118 -2.58 23.68 -32.04
C ASP A 118 -3.33 22.73 -32.98
N ALA A 119 -4.61 22.49 -32.72
CA ALA A 119 -5.48 21.86 -33.72
C ALA A 119 -6.89 22.48 -33.72
N VAL A 120 -6.98 23.80 -33.87
CA VAL A 120 -8.20 24.44 -34.38
C VAL A 120 -8.06 24.53 -35.91
N LYS A 121 -8.71 23.60 -36.62
CA LYS A 121 -9.14 23.82 -38.00
C LYS A 121 -10.65 23.56 -38.10
N THR A 122 -11.35 24.67 -38.27
CA THR A 122 -12.70 24.86 -38.79
C THR A 122 -13.15 23.85 -39.83
N VAL A 123 -14.28 23.17 -39.58
CA VAL A 123 -15.28 22.80 -40.60
C VAL A 123 -16.67 22.70 -39.92
N GLU A 124 -17.61 23.55 -40.31
CA GLU A 124 -19.08 23.35 -40.15
C GLU A 124 -19.67 22.86 -41.49
N PRO A 125 -20.95 22.45 -41.59
CA PRO A 125 -21.65 21.40 -40.85
C PRO A 125 -22.32 20.41 -41.83
N HIS A 126 -22.38 19.10 -41.57
CA HIS A 126 -23.22 18.17 -42.34
C HIS A 126 -24.04 17.30 -41.40
N GLY A 127 -25.37 17.45 -41.50
CA GLY A 127 -26.35 16.74 -40.68
C GLY A 127 -26.54 15.28 -41.10
N SER A 128 -26.95 14.46 -40.13
CA SER A 128 -27.88 13.36 -40.36
C SER A 128 -28.45 12.84 -39.03
N ASP A 129 -29.77 12.83 -39.00
CA ASP A 129 -30.72 12.07 -38.18
C ASP A 129 -30.18 10.93 -37.31
N TYR A 130 -30.34 11.06 -35.99
CA TYR A 130 -30.69 9.94 -35.11
C TYR A 130 -31.65 10.40 -34.01
N ALA A 131 -32.71 9.62 -33.83
CA ALA A 131 -33.91 9.90 -33.05
C ALA A 131 -33.65 10.05 -31.54
N GLU A 132 -34.47 10.90 -30.89
CA GLU A 132 -34.56 10.98 -29.43
C GLU A 132 -35.19 9.70 -28.86
N ASP A 133 -34.37 8.78 -28.37
CA ASP A 133 -34.85 7.75 -27.45
C ASP A 133 -34.93 8.33 -26.04
N ALA A 134 -36.13 8.78 -25.68
CA ALA A 134 -36.49 9.21 -24.34
C ALA A 134 -36.38 8.04 -23.34
N ILE A 135 -35.50 8.18 -22.35
CA ILE A 135 -35.39 7.23 -21.21
C ILE A 135 -36.60 7.44 -20.27
N PRO A 136 -37.45 6.42 -20.00
CA PRO A 136 -38.60 6.59 -19.13
C PRO A 136 -38.21 6.76 -17.66
N ARG A 137 -38.72 7.82 -17.02
CA ARG A 137 -38.59 8.06 -15.57
C ARG A 137 -39.37 7.00 -14.78
N ARG A 138 -38.66 6.23 -13.97
CA ARG A 138 -39.18 5.27 -12.99
C ARG A 138 -40.00 6.02 -11.92
N MET A 139 -41.32 5.84 -11.92
CA MET A 139 -42.18 6.34 -10.84
C MET A 139 -42.05 5.43 -9.60
N GLN A 140 -41.80 6.03 -8.44
CA GLN A 140 -41.86 5.36 -7.14
C GLN A 140 -43.34 5.30 -6.68
N PRO A 141 -43.85 4.15 -6.22
CA PRO A 141 -45.20 4.05 -5.70
C PRO A 141 -45.33 4.67 -4.29
N LYS A 142 -46.54 5.18 -4.00
CA LYS A 142 -46.96 5.72 -2.70
C LYS A 142 -47.19 4.62 -1.67
#